data_AF-A0A961TG77-F1
#
_entry.id   AF-A0A961TG77-F1
#
_cell.length_a   1.000
_cell.length_b   1.000
_cell.length_c   1.000
_cell.angle_alpha   90.00
_cell.angle_beta   90.00
_cell.angle_gamma   90.00
#
_symmetry.space_group_name_H-M   'P 1'
#
loop_
_entity.id
_entity.type
_entity.pdbx_description
1 polymer ?
#
loop_
_entity_poly.entity_id
_entity_poly.type
_entity_poly.pdbx_seq_one_letter_code
_entity_poly.pdbx_strand_id
1 'polypeptide(L)'
;ANMLHLTSPEGSVLSIDLTDPDAIAQANRQLPMFLWSLETGDANPFPPMLAERRREAGSLSGYWDFTDSAVSLINLASVREMEKAAGLCVDPVRFRGNLLVDGLEPWEEFSFPGRRLQIGGAELEGIRPAARCPATSVNPATASRDLDIPAIMIKAFGHNYCGIYLRVVKPGTIKSGDRITIGGNAGLPLEEATSHGAPDYRLWPKFARVVAHDGQTTTLASDGPWPLPQADPGQRLRLHGIKITETEISASTETTITVDLANTDLPDSILVSGPFGRG
;
A
#
# COMPACT_ATOMS: atom_id res chain seq x y z
N ALA A 1 8.50 -17.27 -38.73
CA ALA A 1 9.38 -16.37 -37.97
C ALA A 1 8.54 -15.74 -36.87
N ASN A 2 9.03 -15.76 -35.63
CA ASN A 2 8.35 -15.12 -34.51
C ASN A 2 8.79 -13.65 -34.50
N MET A 3 8.06 -12.78 -35.21
CA MET A 3 8.45 -11.38 -35.38
C MET A 3 7.71 -10.48 -34.38
N LEU A 4 8.43 -9.55 -33.75
CA LEU A 4 7.85 -8.41 -33.05
C LEU A 4 7.90 -7.19 -33.95
N HIS A 5 6.74 -6.57 -34.22
CA HIS A 5 6.64 -5.32 -34.96
C HIS A 5 6.15 -4.22 -34.02
N LEU A 6 6.93 -3.15 -33.89
CA LEU A 6 6.55 -1.94 -33.19
C LEU A 6 6.35 -0.84 -34.22
N THR A 7 5.18 -0.20 -34.20
CA THR A 7 4.86 0.90 -35.12
C THR A 7 4.60 2.16 -34.30
N SER A 8 5.27 3.25 -34.65
CA SER A 8 5.07 4.55 -34.04
C SER A 8 3.76 5.19 -34.49
N PRO A 9 3.20 6.17 -33.76
CA PRO A 9 2.04 6.93 -34.20
C PRO A 9 2.24 7.62 -35.56
N GLU A 10 3.49 7.97 -35.89
CA GLU A 10 3.89 8.61 -37.16
C GLU A 10 4.19 7.60 -38.27
N GLY A 11 4.08 6.29 -37.99
CA GLY A 11 4.24 5.21 -38.97
C GLY A 11 5.65 4.62 -39.09
N SER A 12 6.60 5.01 -38.24
CA SER A 12 7.93 4.37 -38.19
C SER A 12 7.80 2.95 -37.66
N VAL A 13 8.44 1.97 -38.31
CA VAL A 13 8.35 0.55 -37.92
C VAL A 13 9.71 0.01 -37.49
N LEU A 14 9.76 -0.60 -36.29
CA LEU A 14 10.87 -1.45 -35.83
C LEU A 14 10.41 -2.90 -35.86
N SER A 15 11.12 -3.74 -36.62
CA SER A 15 10.82 -5.17 -36.75
C SER A 15 11.96 -6.01 -36.20
N ILE A 16 11.65 -6.97 -35.35
CA ILE A 16 12.62 -7.77 -34.61
C ILE A 16 12.30 -9.25 -34.81
N ASP A 17 13.27 -10.03 -35.26
CA ASP A 17 13.16 -11.49 -35.28
C ASP A 17 13.46 -12.02 -33.88
N LEU A 18 12.45 -12.53 -33.18
CA LEU A 18 12.58 -13.09 -31.83
C LEU A 18 13.20 -14.49 -31.82
N THR A 19 13.54 -15.04 -32.99
CA THR A 19 14.25 -16.33 -33.11
C THR A 19 15.75 -16.17 -33.35
N ASP A 20 16.22 -14.96 -33.63
CA ASP A 20 17.62 -14.64 -33.87
C ASP A 20 18.22 -13.86 -32.66
N PRO A 21 19.15 -14.47 -31.89
CA PRO A 21 19.81 -13.82 -30.76
C PRO A 21 20.51 -12.50 -31.12
N ASP A 22 21.08 -12.37 -32.32
CA ASP A 22 21.76 -11.16 -32.75
C ASP A 22 20.76 -10.05 -33.07
N ALA A 23 19.62 -10.40 -33.69
CA ALA A 23 18.51 -9.48 -33.90
C ALA A 23 17.92 -8.99 -32.57
N ILE A 24 17.78 -9.88 -31.57
CA ILE A 24 17.35 -9.51 -30.21
C ILE A 24 18.36 -8.56 -29.56
N ALA A 25 19.66 -8.85 -29.64
CA ALA A 25 20.70 -8.01 -29.06
C ALA A 25 20.75 -6.62 -29.73
N GLN A 26 20.56 -6.56 -31.04
CA GLN A 26 20.45 -5.31 -31.79
C GLN A 26 19.19 -4.53 -31.40
N ALA A 27 18.05 -5.22 -31.31
CA ALA A 27 16.80 -4.63 -30.87
C ALA A 27 16.91 -4.03 -29.46
N ASN A 28 17.59 -4.70 -28.52
CA ASN A 28 17.78 -4.17 -27.17
C ASN A 28 18.55 -2.83 -27.13
N ARG A 29 19.39 -2.54 -28.14
CA ARG A 29 20.05 -1.24 -28.28
C ARG A 29 19.18 -0.20 -28.96
N GLN A 30 18.28 -0.63 -29.87
CA GLN A 30 17.44 0.26 -30.67
C GLN A 30 16.12 0.63 -29.98
N LEU A 31 15.55 -0.28 -29.20
CA LEU A 31 14.26 -0.12 -28.50
C LEU A 31 14.21 1.13 -27.60
N PRO A 32 15.20 1.39 -26.71
CA PRO A 32 15.32 2.65 -25.98
C PRO A 32 15.14 3.89 -26.83
N MET A 33 15.90 3.95 -27.94
CA MET A 33 15.94 5.11 -28.82
C MET A 33 14.68 5.24 -29.65
N PHE A 34 14.11 4.11 -30.09
CA PHE A 34 12.86 4.07 -30.82
C PHE A 34 11.73 4.61 -29.94
N LEU A 35 11.61 4.14 -28.70
CA LEU A 35 10.60 4.61 -27.74
C LEU A 35 10.85 6.07 -27.35
N TRP A 36 12.12 6.46 -27.16
CA TRP A 36 12.49 7.85 -26.92
C TRP A 36 12.02 8.79 -28.02
N SER A 37 12.17 8.37 -29.28
CA SER A 37 11.76 9.19 -30.42
C SER A 37 10.25 9.43 -30.49
N LEU A 38 9.45 8.66 -29.73
CA LEU A 38 8.00 8.82 -29.63
C LEU A 38 7.59 9.84 -28.56
N GLU A 39 8.51 10.21 -27.67
CA GLU A 39 8.22 11.20 -26.64
C GLU A 39 8.18 12.60 -27.27
N THR A 40 6.98 13.18 -27.38
CA THR A 40 6.82 14.54 -27.91
C THR A 40 7.11 15.56 -26.80
N GLY A 41 8.28 16.20 -26.86
CA GLY A 41 8.66 17.37 -26.03
C GLY A 41 9.77 17.09 -25.01
N ASP A 42 10.32 18.16 -24.42
CA ASP A 42 11.46 18.20 -23.47
C ASP A 42 11.24 17.47 -22.12
N ALA A 43 10.32 16.49 -22.06
CA ALA A 43 9.83 15.92 -20.81
C ALA A 43 10.83 15.00 -20.10
N ASN A 44 11.82 14.47 -20.81
CA ASN A 44 12.83 13.60 -20.24
C ASN A 44 14.19 13.86 -20.94
N PRO A 45 15.30 14.10 -20.23
CA PRO A 45 16.61 14.31 -20.84
C PRO A 45 17.39 13.01 -21.13
N PHE A 46 16.94 11.84 -20.65
CA PHE A 46 17.62 10.55 -20.81
C PHE A 46 16.76 9.43 -21.41
N PRO A 47 17.20 8.75 -22.49
CA PRO A 47 16.42 7.67 -23.12
C PRO A 47 16.01 6.58 -22.12
N PRO A 48 14.81 5.99 -22.25
CA PRO A 48 14.35 4.92 -21.37
C PRO A 48 15.35 3.76 -21.45
N MET A 49 15.71 3.23 -20.28
CA MET A 49 16.65 2.12 -20.23
C MET A 49 15.90 0.80 -20.26
N LEU A 50 16.36 -0.16 -21.07
CA LEU A 50 15.91 -1.53 -20.92
C LEU A 50 16.49 -2.12 -19.64
N ALA A 51 15.62 -2.51 -18.72
CA ALA A 51 15.99 -3.23 -17.52
C ALA A 51 15.73 -4.72 -17.73
N GLU A 52 16.79 -5.53 -17.76
CA GLU A 52 16.69 -6.98 -17.71
C GLU A 52 16.75 -7.44 -16.25
N ARG A 53 15.64 -7.94 -15.69
CA ARG A 53 15.68 -8.57 -14.36
C ARG A 53 16.08 -10.02 -14.54
N ARG A 54 17.32 -10.36 -14.15
CA ARG A 54 17.81 -11.74 -14.10
C ARG A 54 16.82 -12.58 -13.29
N ARG A 55 16.21 -13.59 -13.92
CA ARG A 55 15.39 -14.58 -13.23
C ARG A 55 16.31 -15.42 -12.35
N GLU A 56 16.49 -15.04 -11.10
CA GLU A 56 16.98 -16.00 -10.10
C GLU A 56 15.89 -17.05 -9.88
N ALA A 57 16.29 -18.33 -9.91
CA ALA A 57 15.37 -19.44 -9.69
C ALA A 57 14.68 -19.27 -8.32
N GLY A 58 13.37 -19.02 -8.34
CA GLY A 58 12.55 -18.78 -7.13
C GLY A 58 11.93 -17.38 -7.03
N SER A 59 12.27 -16.44 -7.90
CA SER A 59 11.62 -15.13 -7.95
C SER A 59 10.21 -15.22 -8.58
N LEU A 60 9.18 -14.85 -7.81
CA LEU A 60 7.80 -14.77 -8.31
C LEU A 60 7.70 -13.70 -9.42
N SER A 61 6.95 -14.05 -10.46
CA SER A 61 7.10 -13.59 -11.84
C SER A 61 6.42 -12.25 -12.19
N GLY A 62 6.71 -11.17 -11.47
CA GLY A 62 6.11 -9.85 -11.74
C GLY A 62 7.06 -8.64 -11.69
N TYR A 63 6.70 -7.59 -12.44
CA TYR A 63 7.33 -6.25 -12.39
C TYR A 63 6.76 -5.46 -11.20
N TRP A 64 7.03 -5.93 -9.98
CA TRP A 64 6.53 -5.31 -8.74
C TRP A 64 7.69 -4.72 -7.92
N ASP A 65 7.38 -3.68 -7.14
CA ASP A 65 8.32 -3.04 -6.22
C ASP A 65 8.77 -3.97 -5.08
N PHE A 66 7.96 -5.00 -4.77
CA PHE A 66 8.23 -5.99 -3.74
C PHE A 66 8.35 -7.41 -4.31
N THR A 67 9.15 -8.25 -3.65
CA THR A 67 9.42 -9.64 -4.07
C THR A 67 8.30 -10.61 -3.73
N ASP A 68 7.35 -10.21 -2.87
CA ASP A 68 6.24 -11.03 -2.37
C ASP A 68 5.03 -11.09 -3.31
N SER A 69 5.03 -10.35 -4.44
CA SER A 69 4.01 -10.39 -5.50
C SER A 69 2.57 -10.34 -4.96
N ALA A 70 2.31 -9.40 -4.05
CA ALA A 70 1.04 -9.33 -3.33
C ALA A 70 -0.14 -8.86 -4.19
N VAL A 71 -1.36 -9.26 -3.79
CA VAL A 71 -2.63 -8.75 -4.31
C VAL A 71 -2.99 -7.47 -3.57
N SER A 72 -3.29 -6.38 -4.28
CA SER A 72 -3.69 -5.11 -3.66
C SER A 72 -5.20 -5.02 -3.46
N LEU A 73 -5.62 -4.64 -2.26
CA LEU A 73 -7.01 -4.38 -1.89
C LEU A 73 -7.19 -2.90 -1.55
N ILE A 74 -8.20 -2.26 -2.13
CA ILE A 74 -8.58 -0.86 -1.91
C ILE A 74 -9.99 -0.82 -1.36
N ASN A 75 -10.16 -0.18 -0.20
CA ASN A 75 -11.46 0.14 0.35
C ASN A 75 -11.99 1.44 -0.26
N LEU A 76 -13.14 1.37 -0.93
CA LEU A 76 -13.78 2.52 -1.56
C LEU A 76 -14.28 3.53 -0.53
N ALA A 77 -14.60 3.11 0.71
CA ALA A 77 -14.94 4.04 1.78
C ALA A 77 -13.76 4.94 2.17
N SER A 78 -12.55 4.39 2.26
CA SER A 78 -11.30 5.16 2.48
C SER A 78 -11.02 6.14 1.33
N VAL A 79 -11.30 5.74 0.08
CA VAL A 79 -11.17 6.65 -1.07
C VAL A 79 -12.15 7.81 -0.99
N ARG A 80 -13.41 7.57 -0.54
CA ARG A 80 -14.40 8.64 -0.32
C ARG A 80 -13.97 9.63 0.78
N GLU A 81 -13.32 9.16 1.86
CA GLU A 81 -12.74 10.06 2.86
C GLU A 81 -11.61 10.91 2.28
N MET A 82 -10.79 10.31 1.41
CA MET A 82 -9.74 11.05 0.71
C MET A 82 -10.32 12.09 -0.26
N GLU A 83 -11.41 11.77 -0.95
CA GLU A 83 -12.15 12.69 -1.81
C GLU A 83 -12.64 13.91 -1.02
N LYS A 84 -13.24 13.68 0.15
CA LYS A 84 -13.67 14.75 1.06
C LYS A 84 -12.49 15.63 1.50
N ALA A 85 -11.37 15.00 1.87
CA ALA A 85 -10.17 15.72 2.29
C ALA A 85 -9.51 16.52 1.15
N ALA A 86 -9.56 16.00 -0.08
CA ALA A 86 -9.05 16.66 -1.27
C ALA A 86 -9.96 17.80 -1.76
N GLY A 87 -11.27 17.73 -1.47
CA GLY A 87 -12.28 18.64 -2.01
C GLY A 87 -12.50 18.46 -3.52
N LEU A 88 -12.03 17.35 -4.09
CA LEU A 88 -12.02 17.03 -5.51
C LEU A 88 -12.27 15.54 -5.68
N CYS A 89 -12.91 15.14 -6.79
CA CYS A 89 -13.15 13.74 -7.11
C CYS A 89 -11.83 12.95 -7.20
N VAL A 90 -11.74 11.84 -6.47
CA VAL A 90 -10.57 10.94 -6.47
C VAL A 90 -10.98 9.62 -7.11
N ASP A 91 -10.53 9.40 -8.34
CA ASP A 91 -10.74 8.13 -9.04
C ASP A 91 -9.98 6.98 -8.35
N PRO A 92 -10.66 5.90 -7.88
CA PRO A 92 -10.03 4.74 -7.26
C PRO A 92 -8.98 4.05 -8.15
N VAL A 93 -9.06 4.19 -9.48
CA VAL A 93 -8.09 3.61 -10.43
C VAL A 93 -6.68 4.15 -10.19
N ARG A 94 -6.54 5.35 -9.60
CA ARG A 94 -5.24 5.94 -9.21
C ARG A 94 -4.44 5.03 -8.28
N PHE A 95 -5.10 4.20 -7.47
CA PHE A 95 -4.46 3.30 -6.51
C PHE A 95 -4.07 1.94 -7.07
N ARG A 96 -4.46 1.64 -8.33
CA ARG A 96 -4.14 0.39 -9.04
C ARG A 96 -4.45 -0.86 -8.21
N GLY A 97 -5.63 -0.85 -7.58
CA GLY A 97 -6.18 -1.96 -6.80
C GLY A 97 -6.52 -3.17 -7.67
N ASN A 98 -6.20 -4.38 -7.21
CA ASN A 98 -6.73 -5.60 -7.82
C ASN A 98 -8.16 -5.88 -7.34
N LEU A 99 -8.40 -5.66 -6.04
CA LEU A 99 -9.71 -5.80 -5.40
C LEU A 99 -10.17 -4.43 -4.93
N LEU A 100 -11.26 -3.94 -5.51
CA LEU A 100 -11.98 -2.76 -5.01
C LEU A 100 -13.15 -3.26 -4.16
N VAL A 101 -13.18 -2.87 -2.89
CA VAL A 101 -14.15 -3.37 -1.92
C VAL A 101 -14.99 -2.22 -1.39
N ASP A 102 -16.27 -2.49 -1.14
CA ASP A 102 -17.22 -1.53 -0.56
C ASP A 102 -17.99 -2.20 0.59
N GLY A 103 -18.65 -1.41 1.41
CA GLY A 103 -19.40 -1.87 2.58
C GLY A 103 -18.55 -2.05 3.85
N LEU A 104 -17.28 -1.67 3.81
CA LEU A 104 -16.43 -1.47 4.98
C LEU A 104 -16.53 -0.02 5.47
N GLU A 105 -16.27 0.21 6.74
CA GLU A 105 -16.02 1.55 7.26
C GLU A 105 -14.69 2.11 6.71
N PRO A 106 -14.53 3.44 6.62
CA PRO A 106 -13.26 4.02 6.21
C PRO A 106 -12.11 3.51 7.07
N TRP A 107 -11.02 3.11 6.40
CA TRP A 107 -9.78 2.60 7.01
C TRP A 107 -9.90 1.24 7.70
N GLU A 108 -11.07 0.60 7.68
CA GLU A 108 -11.29 -0.72 8.29
C GLU A 108 -10.38 -1.80 7.68
N GLU A 109 -9.91 -1.63 6.43
CA GLU A 109 -8.97 -2.55 5.82
C GLU A 109 -7.65 -2.68 6.62
N PHE A 110 -7.29 -1.70 7.45
CA PHE A 110 -6.13 -1.78 8.34
C PHE A 110 -6.32 -2.73 9.53
N SER A 111 -7.51 -3.31 9.71
CA SER A 111 -7.76 -4.40 10.65
C SER A 111 -7.35 -5.79 10.12
N PHE A 112 -7.11 -5.90 8.80
CA PHE A 112 -6.84 -7.18 8.12
C PHE A 112 -5.39 -7.68 8.17
N PRO A 113 -4.34 -6.84 8.25
CA PRO A 113 -2.97 -7.32 8.38
C PRO A 113 -2.80 -8.33 9.53
N GLY A 114 -2.16 -9.45 9.22
CA GLY A 114 -1.98 -10.59 10.11
C GLY A 114 -3.21 -11.49 10.29
N ARG A 115 -4.31 -11.24 9.57
CA ARG A 115 -5.52 -12.09 9.58
C ARG A 115 -5.68 -12.90 8.30
N ARG A 116 -6.40 -14.01 8.39
CA ARG A 116 -6.92 -14.77 7.23
C ARG A 116 -8.24 -14.18 6.77
N LEU A 117 -8.36 -13.99 5.47
CA LEU A 117 -9.54 -13.49 4.79
C LEU A 117 -10.06 -14.55 3.82
N GLN A 118 -11.34 -14.86 3.91
CA GLN A 118 -12.04 -15.63 2.90
C GLN A 118 -12.77 -14.67 1.97
N ILE A 119 -12.54 -14.80 0.66
CA ILE A 119 -13.25 -14.06 -0.39
C ILE A 119 -13.63 -15.04 -1.48
N GLY A 120 -14.93 -15.23 -1.72
CA GLY A 120 -15.41 -16.25 -2.65
C GLY A 120 -14.83 -17.63 -2.33
N GLY A 121 -14.22 -18.28 -3.31
CA GLY A 121 -13.52 -19.56 -3.13
C GLY A 121 -12.06 -19.46 -2.69
N ALA A 122 -11.49 -18.26 -2.58
CA ALA A 122 -10.08 -18.03 -2.26
C ALA A 122 -9.86 -17.68 -0.79
N GLU A 123 -8.70 -18.08 -0.26
CA GLU A 123 -8.25 -17.70 1.07
C GLU A 123 -6.96 -16.87 0.93
N LEU A 124 -6.93 -15.73 1.61
CA LEU A 124 -5.83 -14.77 1.57
C LEU A 124 -5.38 -14.43 2.99
N GLU A 125 -4.17 -13.93 3.13
CA GLU A 125 -3.64 -13.37 4.38
C GLU A 125 -3.31 -11.89 4.19
N GLY A 126 -3.71 -11.06 5.15
CA GLY A 126 -3.32 -9.65 5.20
C GLY A 126 -1.84 -9.50 5.50
N ILE A 127 -1.10 -8.83 4.62
CA ILE A 127 0.34 -8.60 4.78
C ILE A 127 0.58 -7.25 5.45
N ARG A 128 0.21 -6.15 4.79
CA ARG A 128 0.58 -4.82 5.25
C ARG A 128 -0.21 -3.70 4.58
N PRO A 129 -0.33 -2.53 5.21
CA PRO A 129 -0.81 -1.31 4.55
C PRO A 129 0.03 -0.93 3.33
N ALA A 130 -0.64 -0.45 2.28
CA ALA A 130 0.01 -0.02 1.05
C ALA A 130 0.35 1.48 1.12
N ALA A 131 1.64 1.80 1.25
CA ALA A 131 2.12 3.18 1.20
C ALA A 131 1.95 3.74 -0.23
N ARG A 132 1.45 4.96 -0.33
CA ARG A 132 1.18 5.61 -1.61
C ARG A 132 2.31 6.55 -2.00
N CYS A 133 2.85 6.28 -3.18
CA CYS A 133 3.91 7.06 -3.81
C CYS A 133 3.33 8.10 -4.78
N PRO A 134 4.16 9.00 -5.33
CA PRO A 134 3.74 10.04 -6.26
C PRO A 134 3.11 9.54 -7.58
N ALA A 135 3.09 8.23 -7.84
CA ALA A 135 2.38 7.67 -8.99
C ALA A 135 0.86 7.83 -8.86
N THR A 136 0.33 7.82 -7.62
CA THR A 136 -1.10 8.04 -7.35
C THR A 136 -1.56 9.46 -7.69
N SER A 137 -0.63 10.39 -7.86
CA SER A 137 -0.91 11.78 -8.22
C SER A 137 -1.21 12.00 -9.71
N VAL A 138 -1.04 10.96 -10.53
CA VAL A 138 -1.27 11.01 -11.98
C VAL A 138 -2.73 10.68 -12.29
N ASN A 139 -3.36 11.54 -13.10
CA ASN A 139 -4.69 11.29 -13.62
C ASN A 139 -4.67 10.11 -14.62
N PRO A 140 -5.50 9.08 -14.43
CA PRO A 140 -5.49 7.91 -15.30
C PRO A 140 -5.95 8.20 -16.74
N ALA A 141 -6.76 9.25 -16.96
CA ALA A 141 -7.27 9.61 -18.28
C ALA A 141 -6.35 10.56 -19.05
N THR A 142 -5.72 11.53 -18.36
CA THR A 142 -4.93 12.59 -19.01
C THR A 142 -3.41 12.43 -18.84
N ALA A 143 -2.97 11.50 -17.99
CA ALA A 143 -1.57 11.31 -17.59
C ALA A 143 -0.90 12.53 -16.93
N SER A 144 -1.65 13.60 -16.63
CA SER A 144 -1.14 14.78 -15.93
C SER A 144 -1.12 14.56 -14.42
N ARG A 145 -0.14 15.15 -13.72
CA ARG A 145 -0.14 15.23 -12.25
C ARG A 145 -1.10 16.33 -11.80
N ASP A 146 -2.27 15.95 -11.30
CA ASP A 146 -3.37 16.88 -11.01
C ASP A 146 -3.79 16.90 -9.53
N LEU A 147 -3.42 15.89 -8.75
CA LEU A 147 -3.76 15.77 -7.32
C LEU A 147 -2.56 15.21 -6.55
N ASP A 148 -1.99 15.95 -5.60
CA ASP A 148 -0.92 15.41 -4.75
C ASP A 148 -1.47 14.50 -3.64
N ILE A 149 -1.89 13.30 -4.02
CA ILE A 149 -2.54 12.33 -3.15
C ILE A 149 -1.71 12.03 -1.88
N PRO A 150 -0.39 11.69 -1.96
CA PRO A 150 0.39 11.46 -0.75
C PRO A 150 0.43 12.65 0.21
N ALA A 151 0.57 13.88 -0.31
CA ALA A 151 0.61 15.07 0.53
C ALA A 151 -0.74 15.35 1.19
N ILE A 152 -1.84 15.18 0.45
CA ILE A 152 -3.21 15.30 0.98
C ILE A 152 -3.42 14.31 2.13
N MET A 153 -3.01 13.05 1.95
CA MET A 153 -3.17 12.02 2.96
C MET A 153 -2.36 12.30 4.22
N ILE A 154 -1.10 12.72 4.09
CA ILE A 154 -0.27 13.09 5.25
C ILE A 154 -0.91 14.26 6.01
N LYS A 155 -1.40 15.28 5.29
CA LYS A 155 -2.02 16.45 5.90
C LYS A 155 -3.35 16.11 6.61
N ALA A 156 -4.20 15.31 5.98
CA ALA A 156 -5.55 15.04 6.46
C ALA A 156 -5.62 13.87 7.46
N PHE A 157 -4.79 12.85 7.27
CA PHE A 157 -4.85 11.58 8.03
C PHE A 157 -3.56 11.27 8.79
N GLY A 158 -2.49 12.04 8.58
CA GLY A 158 -1.23 11.85 9.30
C GLY A 158 -0.40 10.66 8.80
N HIS A 159 -0.78 10.07 7.66
CA HIS A 159 -0.06 8.98 7.03
C HIS A 159 -0.39 8.93 5.53
N ASN A 160 0.41 8.23 4.72
CA ASN A 160 0.18 8.06 3.29
C ASN A 160 -0.23 6.62 2.90
N TYR A 161 -0.83 5.85 3.82
CA TYR A 161 -1.34 4.50 3.52
C TYR A 161 -2.80 4.55 3.07
N CYS A 162 -3.13 3.79 2.03
CA CYS A 162 -4.50 3.58 1.58
C CYS A 162 -4.57 2.17 0.99
N GLY A 163 -5.51 1.33 1.42
CA GLY A 163 -5.52 -0.07 1.03
C GLY A 163 -4.40 -0.91 1.67
N ILE A 164 -4.40 -2.20 1.36
CA ILE A 164 -3.46 -3.19 1.90
C ILE A 164 -2.97 -4.14 0.81
N TYR A 165 -1.88 -4.85 1.12
CA TYR A 165 -1.38 -5.99 0.36
C TYR A 165 -1.80 -7.31 1.00
N LEU A 166 -2.16 -8.28 0.16
CA LEU A 166 -2.63 -9.61 0.52
C LEU A 166 -1.78 -10.70 -0.13
N ARG A 167 -1.60 -11.82 0.55
CA ARG A 167 -0.99 -13.04 0.01
C ARG A 167 -2.06 -14.09 -0.21
N VAL A 168 -2.13 -14.70 -1.39
CA VAL A 168 -3.00 -15.86 -1.63
C VAL A 168 -2.42 -17.08 -0.92
N VAL A 169 -3.18 -17.69 0.00
CA VAL A 169 -2.78 -18.93 0.68
C VAL A 169 -3.54 -20.15 0.17
N LYS A 170 -4.75 -19.95 -0.37
CA LYS A 170 -5.50 -20.98 -1.08
C LYS A 170 -6.08 -20.37 -2.37
N PRO A 171 -5.75 -20.93 -3.54
CA PRO A 171 -6.31 -20.43 -4.79
C PRO A 171 -7.81 -20.73 -4.85
N GLY A 172 -8.55 -19.83 -5.49
CA GLY A 172 -9.98 -19.97 -5.68
C GLY A 172 -10.54 -18.88 -6.59
N THR A 173 -11.77 -19.07 -7.04
CA THR A 173 -12.47 -18.06 -7.85
C THR A 173 -13.09 -17.00 -6.94
N ILE A 174 -12.83 -15.73 -7.26
CA ILE A 174 -13.49 -14.56 -6.66
C ILE A 174 -14.38 -13.93 -7.73
N LYS A 175 -15.55 -13.43 -7.34
CA LYS A 175 -16.49 -12.69 -8.19
C LYS A 175 -16.91 -11.38 -7.50
N SER A 176 -17.31 -10.40 -8.30
CA SER A 176 -17.94 -9.19 -7.78
C SER A 176 -19.17 -9.55 -6.93
N GLY A 177 -19.28 -8.94 -5.76
CA GLY A 177 -20.34 -9.22 -4.79
C GLY A 177 -20.00 -10.31 -3.77
N ASP A 178 -18.88 -11.02 -3.91
CA ASP A 178 -18.40 -11.91 -2.87
C ASP A 178 -18.08 -11.14 -1.59
N ARG A 179 -18.50 -11.68 -0.44
CA ARG A 179 -18.24 -11.10 0.87
C ARG A 179 -16.82 -11.43 1.33
N ILE A 180 -16.24 -10.51 2.09
CA ILE A 180 -15.00 -10.72 2.82
C ILE A 180 -15.38 -11.17 4.23
N THR A 181 -14.81 -12.29 4.68
CA THR A 181 -14.95 -12.72 6.07
C THR A 181 -13.59 -13.01 6.69
N ILE A 182 -13.43 -12.68 7.97
CA ILE A 182 -12.21 -12.97 8.73
C ILE A 182 -12.27 -14.43 9.19
N GLY A 183 -11.34 -15.24 8.70
CA GLY A 183 -11.21 -16.67 9.02
C GLY A 183 -10.33 -16.98 10.25
N GLY A 184 -9.76 -15.96 10.88
CA GLY A 184 -8.85 -16.10 12.03
C GLY A 184 -7.52 -15.38 11.82
N ASN A 185 -6.48 -15.80 12.54
CA ASN A 185 -5.14 -15.25 12.40
C ASN A 185 -4.40 -15.90 11.23
N ALA A 186 -3.59 -15.10 10.54
CA ALA A 186 -2.65 -15.56 9.52
C ALA A 186 -1.54 -16.40 10.14
N GLY A 187 -1.00 -17.33 9.35
CA GLY A 187 0.25 -18.01 9.67
C GLY A 187 1.49 -17.20 9.31
N LEU A 188 1.33 -16.07 8.59
CA LEU A 188 2.41 -15.16 8.20
C LEU A 188 2.98 -14.44 9.43
N PRO A 189 4.27 -14.63 9.76
CA PRO A 189 4.94 -13.85 10.78
C PRO A 189 5.09 -12.38 10.37
N LEU A 190 5.13 -11.47 11.36
CA LEU A 190 5.22 -10.03 11.12
C LEU A 190 6.51 -9.66 10.36
N GLU A 191 7.63 -10.30 10.70
CA GLU A 191 8.92 -10.08 10.06
C GLU A 191 8.92 -10.42 8.57
N GLU A 192 8.15 -11.43 8.16
CA GLU A 192 7.97 -11.79 6.75
C GLU A 192 7.01 -10.84 6.05
N ALA A 193 6.05 -10.25 6.78
CA ALA A 193 5.18 -9.22 6.24
C ALA A 193 5.94 -7.91 5.93
N THR A 194 7.07 -7.67 6.60
CA THR A 194 8.00 -6.58 6.28
C THR A 194 9.04 -7.01 5.24
N SER A 195 8.63 -7.22 3.98
CA SER A 195 9.58 -7.47 2.87
C SER A 195 10.64 -6.36 2.74
N HIS A 196 11.78 -6.67 2.12
CA HIS A 196 12.82 -5.69 1.82
C HIS A 196 12.26 -4.47 1.07
N GLY A 197 12.63 -3.27 1.50
CA GLY A 197 12.18 -1.99 0.93
C GLY A 197 10.78 -1.53 1.38
N ALA A 198 10.03 -2.35 2.13
CA ALA A 198 8.74 -1.94 2.63
C ALA A 198 8.85 -0.98 3.82
N PRO A 199 7.86 -0.10 4.03
CA PRO A 199 7.83 0.79 5.17
C PRO A 199 7.89 0.01 6.49
N ASP A 200 8.58 0.59 7.46
CA ASP A 200 8.70 0.04 8.81
C ASP A 200 7.32 -0.19 9.44
N TYR A 201 7.13 -1.34 10.11
CA TYR A 201 5.91 -1.70 10.82
C TYR A 201 5.46 -0.62 11.83
N ARG A 202 6.39 0.11 12.43
CA ARG A 202 6.11 1.22 13.36
C ARG A 202 5.28 2.32 12.71
N LEU A 203 5.44 2.53 11.41
CA LEU A 203 4.75 3.57 10.67
C LEU A 203 3.35 3.15 10.21
N TRP A 204 3.04 1.85 10.29
CA TRP A 204 1.78 1.33 9.76
C TRP A 204 0.61 1.76 10.65
N PRO A 205 -0.47 2.31 10.07
CA PRO A 205 -1.71 2.50 10.80
C PRO A 205 -2.27 1.12 11.20
N LYS A 206 -2.63 0.98 12.47
CA LYS A 206 -3.16 -0.27 13.03
C LYS A 206 -4.19 0.03 14.11
N PHE A 207 -5.20 -0.82 14.26
CA PHE A 207 -6.19 -0.66 15.31
C PHE A 207 -5.63 -1.06 16.67
N ALA A 208 -5.90 -0.21 17.66
CA ALA A 208 -5.55 -0.42 19.05
C ALA A 208 -6.81 -0.26 19.92
N ARG A 209 -7.03 -1.22 20.81
CA ARG A 209 -8.14 -1.20 21.76
C ARG A 209 -7.74 -0.45 23.03
N VAL A 210 -8.64 0.39 23.54
CA VAL A 210 -8.50 1.01 24.86
C VAL A 210 -8.72 -0.06 25.93
N VAL A 211 -7.71 -0.30 26.77
CA VAL A 211 -7.76 -1.33 27.82
C VAL A 211 -7.78 -0.77 29.24
N ALA A 212 -7.33 0.48 29.44
CA ALA A 212 -7.45 1.19 30.70
C ALA A 212 -7.44 2.72 30.48
N HIS A 213 -8.06 3.45 31.40
CA HIS A 213 -8.02 4.91 31.47
C HIS A 213 -8.19 5.33 32.93
N ASP A 214 -7.35 6.25 33.42
CA ASP A 214 -7.36 6.70 34.83
C ASP A 214 -7.72 8.20 35.00
N GLY A 215 -8.08 8.88 33.92
CA GLY A 215 -8.38 10.32 33.92
C GLY A 215 -7.21 11.19 33.44
N GLN A 216 -6.00 10.65 33.38
CA GLN A 216 -4.81 11.35 32.89
C GLN A 216 -4.15 10.60 31.74
N THR A 217 -4.15 9.28 31.81
CA THR A 217 -3.52 8.40 30.84
C THR A 217 -4.51 7.43 30.21
N THR A 218 -4.19 7.02 28.99
CA THR A 218 -4.90 5.96 28.27
C THR A 218 -3.93 4.83 27.96
N THR A 219 -4.27 3.60 28.33
CA THR A 219 -3.50 2.40 27.93
C THR A 219 -4.18 1.71 26.76
N LEU A 220 -3.39 1.44 25.73
CA LEU A 220 -3.79 0.83 24.48
C LEU A 220 -3.12 -0.53 24.30
N ALA A 221 -3.86 -1.51 23.81
CA ALA A 221 -3.34 -2.80 23.37
C ALA A 221 -3.65 -2.99 21.88
N SER A 222 -2.92 -3.87 21.19
CA SER A 222 -3.27 -4.19 19.79
C SER A 222 -4.67 -4.80 19.71
N ASP A 223 -5.45 -4.34 18.74
CA ASP A 223 -6.73 -4.97 18.35
C ASP A 223 -6.55 -5.99 17.22
N GLY A 224 -5.30 -6.18 16.79
CA GLY A 224 -4.90 -7.13 15.76
C GLY A 224 -4.09 -8.31 16.31
N PRO A 225 -3.78 -9.28 15.44
CA PRO A 225 -2.94 -10.42 15.79
C PRO A 225 -1.47 -10.04 16.02
N TRP A 226 -1.02 -8.90 15.51
CA TRP A 226 0.35 -8.41 15.68
C TRP A 226 0.42 -7.36 16.79
N PRO A 227 1.48 -7.34 17.61
CA PRO A 227 1.59 -6.43 18.76
C PRO A 227 1.73 -4.97 18.32
N LEU A 228 1.42 -4.03 19.20
CA LEU A 228 1.86 -2.65 18.98
C LEU A 228 3.41 -2.61 18.96
N PRO A 229 4.02 -1.73 18.16
CA PRO A 229 5.47 -1.62 18.12
C PRO A 229 6.04 -1.23 19.48
N GLN A 230 7.24 -1.71 19.79
CA GLN A 230 7.96 -1.24 20.97
C GLN A 230 8.16 0.28 20.90
N ALA A 231 7.94 0.92 22.05
CA ALA A 231 8.06 2.35 22.22
C ALA A 231 8.81 2.71 23.50
N ASP A 232 9.48 3.84 23.47
CA ASP A 232 10.19 4.43 24.60
C ASP A 232 9.39 5.61 25.17
N PRO A 233 9.39 5.83 26.50
CA PRO A 233 8.82 7.04 27.08
C PRO A 233 9.38 8.32 26.44
N GLY A 234 8.52 9.32 26.21
CA GLY A 234 8.87 10.56 25.50
C GLY A 234 8.74 10.50 23.98
N GLN A 235 8.58 9.30 23.40
CA GLN A 235 8.11 9.18 22.02
C GLN A 235 6.63 9.56 21.91
N ARG A 236 6.16 9.79 20.68
CA ARG A 236 4.78 10.22 20.42
C ARG A 236 4.00 9.17 19.67
N LEU A 237 2.77 8.92 20.10
CA LEU A 237 1.80 8.12 19.38
C LEU A 237 0.77 9.03 18.71
N ARG A 238 0.37 8.68 17.51
CA ARG A 238 -0.71 9.37 16.79
C ARG A 238 -1.97 8.52 16.84
N LEU A 239 -3.07 9.11 17.29
CA LEU A 239 -4.40 8.54 17.27
C LEU A 239 -5.16 9.17 16.11
N HIS A 240 -5.73 8.33 15.25
CA HIS A 240 -6.45 8.74 14.05
C HIS A 240 -7.96 8.68 14.31
N GLY A 241 -8.65 9.78 13.98
CA GLY A 241 -10.10 9.95 14.11
C GLY A 241 -10.54 11.19 13.33
N ILE A 242 -11.68 11.81 13.70
CA ILE A 242 -12.14 13.07 13.06
C ILE A 242 -11.04 14.15 13.14
N LYS A 243 -10.28 14.17 14.23
CA LYS A 243 -9.05 14.95 14.36
C LYS A 243 -7.91 14.03 14.77
N ILE A 244 -6.79 14.20 14.09
CA ILE A 244 -5.54 13.54 14.48
C ILE A 244 -5.10 14.11 15.82
N THR A 245 -4.89 13.24 16.80
CA THR A 245 -4.34 13.61 18.10
C THR A 245 -2.96 13.00 18.24
N GLU A 246 -1.97 13.82 18.57
CA GLU A 246 -0.61 13.37 18.85
C GLU A 246 -0.38 13.51 20.36
N THR A 247 0.07 12.43 20.99
CA THR A 247 0.20 12.34 22.45
C THR A 247 1.54 11.69 22.81
N GLU A 248 2.12 12.10 23.94
CA GLU A 248 3.34 11.50 24.45
C GLU A 248 3.04 10.10 25.01
N ILE A 249 3.99 9.20 24.84
CA ILE A 249 4.02 7.87 25.42
C ILE A 249 4.71 8.01 26.78
N SER A 250 4.00 7.68 27.86
CA SER A 250 4.55 7.70 29.22
C SER A 250 5.10 6.34 29.66
N ALA A 251 4.58 5.24 29.10
CA ALA A 251 5.08 3.90 29.34
C ALA A 251 4.79 2.95 28.18
N SER A 252 5.60 1.90 28.03
CA SER A 252 5.37 0.79 27.11
C SER A 252 5.75 -0.53 27.77
N THR A 253 5.00 -1.57 27.45
CA THR A 253 5.34 -2.97 27.77
C THR A 253 5.44 -3.77 26.47
N GLU A 254 5.59 -5.09 26.57
CA GLU A 254 5.55 -5.97 25.39
C GLU A 254 4.19 -5.98 24.67
N THR A 255 3.10 -5.66 25.36
CA THR A 255 1.73 -5.82 24.83
C THR A 255 0.89 -4.55 24.85
N THR A 256 1.34 -3.51 25.56
CA THR A 256 0.59 -2.27 25.75
C THR A 256 1.46 -1.03 25.63
N ILE A 257 0.85 0.06 25.18
CA ILE A 257 1.41 1.41 25.18
C ILE A 257 0.48 2.29 26.01
N THR A 258 1.03 3.05 26.95
CA THR A 258 0.30 4.06 27.73
C THR A 258 0.70 5.45 27.25
N VAL A 259 -0.31 6.29 27.03
CA VAL A 259 -0.16 7.65 26.52
C VAL A 259 -0.77 8.67 27.47
N ASP A 260 -0.20 9.88 27.49
CA ASP A 260 -0.65 11.00 28.32
C ASP A 260 -1.87 11.70 27.70
N LEU A 261 -2.98 10.98 27.69
CA LEU A 261 -4.24 11.41 27.13
C LEU A 261 -5.36 11.20 28.14
N ALA A 262 -5.90 12.32 28.63
CA ALA A 262 -6.99 12.40 29.60
C ALA A 262 -8.40 12.21 29.00
N ASN A 263 -8.49 11.91 27.70
CA ASN A 263 -9.78 11.92 26.98
C ASN A 263 -10.58 10.64 27.24
N THR A 264 -11.73 10.79 27.89
CA THR A 264 -12.67 9.69 28.20
C THR A 264 -13.56 9.27 27.04
N ASP A 265 -13.63 10.06 25.96
CA ASP A 265 -14.58 9.84 24.85
C ASP A 265 -13.92 9.11 23.65
N LEU A 266 -12.87 8.34 23.91
CA LEU A 266 -12.27 7.49 22.89
C LEU A 266 -13.20 6.30 22.58
N PRO A 267 -13.30 5.89 21.30
CA PRO A 267 -13.96 4.64 20.96
C PRO A 267 -13.20 3.45 21.54
N ASP A 268 -13.88 2.31 21.68
CA ASP A 268 -13.28 1.07 22.19
C ASP A 268 -12.04 0.65 21.39
N SER A 269 -12.06 0.87 20.07
CA SER A 269 -10.93 0.64 19.16
C SER A 269 -10.66 1.88 18.33
N ILE A 270 -9.40 2.27 18.23
CA ILE A 270 -8.93 3.45 17.51
C ILE A 270 -7.72 3.10 16.65
N LEU A 271 -7.65 3.70 15.46
CA LEU A 271 -6.50 3.55 14.60
C LEU A 271 -5.33 4.38 15.15
N VAL A 272 -4.13 3.79 15.24
CA VAL A 272 -2.91 4.44 15.73
C VAL A 272 -1.73 4.25 14.78
N SER A 273 -0.77 5.18 14.79
CA SER A 273 0.53 5.04 14.16
C SER A 273 1.66 5.63 15.02
N GLY A 274 2.89 5.20 14.76
CA GLY A 274 4.04 5.49 15.60
C GLY A 274 4.48 4.25 16.38
N PRO A 275 5.46 4.38 17.29
CA PRO A 275 5.93 5.64 17.86
C PRO A 275 6.74 6.52 16.91
N PHE A 276 6.68 7.83 17.14
CA PHE A 276 7.45 8.86 16.44
C PHE A 276 8.39 9.60 17.40
N GLY A 277 9.52 10.07 16.88
CA GLY A 277 10.57 10.73 17.67
C GLY A 277 11.75 9.80 17.93
N ARG A 278 12.85 10.36 18.47
CA ARG A 278 13.97 9.54 18.94
C ARG A 278 13.71 9.21 20.42
N GLY A 279 13.71 7.92 20.73
CA GLY A 279 13.92 7.44 22.10
C GLY A 279 15.38 7.60 22.48
#